data_AF-A0A518H6C0-F1
#
_entry.id   AF-A0A518H6C0-F1
#
_cell.length_a   1.000
_cell.length_b   1.000
_cell.length_c   1.000
_cell.angle_alpha   90.00
_cell.angle_beta   90.00
_cell.angle_gamma   90.00
#
_symmetry.space_group_name_H-M   'P 1'
#
loop_
_entity.id
_entity.type
_entity.pdbx_description
1 polymer ?
#
loop_
_entity_poly.entity_id
_entity_poly.type
_entity_poly.pdbx_seq_one_letter_code
_entity_poly.pdbx_strand_id
1 'polypeptide(L)'
;MPNAIQDQLVAGLLLWSLASLGSATIGLYARPNEFWRSFWFMSGVWGLIDGVIGWFASIGESRPASELLPILRLNTGLDVLYVVVGVALLSRKKPPLKGFGLAVVIQGAFLLLFDGYYWWRCTGIVG
;
A
#
# COMPACT_ATOMS: atom_id res chain seq x y z
N MET A 1 18.39 13.53 13.33
CA MET A 1 17.41 12.73 14.10
C MET A 1 17.27 11.39 13.38
N PRO A 2 17.95 10.32 13.81
CA PRO A 2 18.01 9.03 13.11
C PRO A 2 16.64 8.38 12.81
N ASN A 3 15.58 8.80 13.51
CA ASN A 3 14.25 8.19 13.51
C ASN A 3 13.26 8.87 12.55
N ALA A 4 13.60 10.03 11.99
CA ALA A 4 12.66 10.85 11.21
C ALA A 4 12.14 10.18 9.94
N ILE A 5 12.86 9.20 9.39
CA ILE A 5 12.42 8.45 8.20
C ILE A 5 11.29 7.49 8.54
N GLN A 6 11.44 6.73 9.62
CA GLN A 6 10.39 5.82 10.07
C GLN A 6 9.12 6.59 10.41
N ASP A 7 9.23 7.72 11.11
CA ASP A 7 8.08 8.54 11.46
C ASP A 7 7.32 9.04 10.21
N GLN A 8 8.05 9.51 9.18
CA GLN A 8 7.47 9.93 7.91
C GLN A 8 6.81 8.78 7.15
N LEU A 9 7.45 7.60 7.17
CA LEU A 9 6.94 6.39 6.53
C LEU A 9 5.65 5.92 7.21
N VAL A 10 5.66 5.81 8.54
CA VAL A 10 4.49 5.44 9.34
C VAL A 10 3.35 6.43 9.13
N ALA A 11 3.61 7.73 9.20
CA ALA A 11 2.59 8.74 8.98
C ALA A 11 1.98 8.67 7.58
N GLY A 12 2.81 8.49 6.54
CA GLY A 12 2.34 8.34 5.17
C GLY A 12 1.49 7.09 4.97
N LEU A 13 1.91 5.96 5.53
CA LEU A 13 1.20 4.68 5.43
C LEU A 13 -0.15 4.72 6.17
N LEU A 14 -0.18 5.31 7.36
CA LEU A 14 -1.43 5.51 8.13
C LEU A 14 -2.40 6.46 7.42
N LEU A 15 -1.89 7.54 6.81
CA LEU A 15 -2.73 8.45 6.03
C LEU A 15 -3.34 7.75 4.81
N TRP A 16 -2.54 6.95 4.09
CA TRP A 16 -2.99 6.15 2.96
C TRP A 16 -4.03 5.11 3.38
N SER A 17 -3.80 4.44 4.51
CA SER A 17 -4.74 3.51 5.13
C SER A 17 -6.08 4.18 5.43
N LEU A 18 -6.07 5.33 6.11
CA LEU A 18 -7.29 6.08 6.44
C LEU A 18 -8.04 6.54 5.20
N ALA A 19 -7.34 7.05 4.19
CA ALA A 19 -7.94 7.45 2.93
C ALA A 19 -8.56 6.26 2.19
N SER A 20 -7.87 5.12 2.14
CA SER A 20 -8.36 3.88 1.52
C SER A 20 -9.57 3.31 2.25
N LEU A 21 -9.54 3.25 3.58
CA LEU A 21 -10.67 2.76 4.39
C LEU A 21 -11.88 3.70 4.32
N GLY A 22 -11.67 5.01 4.41
CA GLY A 22 -12.74 6.01 4.31
C GLY A 22 -13.42 5.97 2.93
N SER A 23 -12.62 5.96 1.86
CA SER A 23 -13.14 5.87 0.50
C SER A 23 -13.80 4.52 0.21
N ALA A 24 -13.26 3.41 0.71
CA ALA A 24 -13.87 2.08 0.62
C ALA A 24 -15.24 2.02 1.32
N THR A 25 -15.34 2.58 2.53
CA THR A 25 -16.59 2.63 3.29
C THR A 25 -17.65 3.38 2.50
N ILE A 26 -17.36 4.60 2.04
CA ILE A 26 -18.28 5.41 1.23
C ILE A 26 -18.63 4.69 -0.08
N GLY A 27 -17.63 4.13 -0.76
CA GLY A 27 -17.77 3.48 -2.05
C GLY A 27 -18.62 2.21 -2.03
N LEU A 28 -18.50 1.41 -0.97
CA LEU A 28 -19.31 0.20 -0.78
C LEU A 28 -20.80 0.51 -0.58
N TYR A 29 -21.13 1.62 0.10
CA TYR A 29 -22.52 2.05 0.26
C TYR A 29 -23.09 2.74 -1.00
N ALA A 30 -22.25 3.49 -1.74
CA ALA A 30 -22.70 4.33 -2.84
C ALA A 30 -22.84 3.62 -4.20
N ARG A 31 -22.18 2.47 -4.42
CA ARG A 31 -22.07 1.83 -5.76
C ARG A 31 -22.47 0.35 -5.72
N PRO A 32 -23.60 -0.04 -6.34
CA PRO A 32 -24.10 -1.42 -6.23
C PRO A 32 -23.51 -2.41 -7.25
N ASN A 33 -22.88 -1.96 -8.34
CA ASN A 33 -22.42 -2.90 -9.37
C ASN A 33 -21.23 -3.75 -8.87
N GLU A 34 -21.12 -4.97 -9.37
CA GLU A 34 -20.14 -5.95 -8.86
C GLU A 34 -18.68 -5.50 -9.02
N PHE A 35 -18.39 -4.76 -10.09
CA PHE A 35 -17.06 -4.21 -10.35
C PHE A 35 -16.63 -3.19 -9.29
N TRP A 36 -17.47 -2.19 -9.01
CA TRP A 36 -17.14 -1.16 -8.02
C TRP A 36 -17.19 -1.73 -6.60
N ARG A 37 -18.13 -2.63 -6.30
CA ARG A 37 -18.19 -3.28 -5.00
C ARG A 37 -16.91 -4.08 -4.71
N SER A 38 -16.42 -4.85 -5.69
CA SER A 38 -15.16 -5.59 -5.54
C SER A 38 -13.95 -4.66 -5.45
N PHE A 39 -13.90 -3.59 -6.25
CA PHE A 39 -12.86 -2.56 -6.14
C PHE A 39 -12.79 -1.96 -4.73
N TRP A 40 -13.91 -1.46 -4.19
CA TRP A 40 -13.93 -0.82 -2.88
C TRP A 40 -13.65 -1.82 -1.75
N PHE A 41 -14.17 -3.04 -1.85
CA PHE A 41 -13.83 -4.10 -0.89
C PHE A 41 -12.32 -4.34 -0.84
N MET A 42 -11.68 -4.51 -2.00
CA MET A 42 -10.25 -4.78 -2.07
C MET A 42 -9.41 -3.58 -1.63
N SER A 43 -9.81 -2.35 -1.97
CA SER A 43 -9.17 -1.12 -1.45
C SER A 43 -9.28 -1.02 0.08
N GLY A 44 -10.43 -1.42 0.66
CA GLY A 44 -10.61 -1.47 2.11
C GLY A 44 -9.74 -2.52 2.79
N VAL A 45 -9.59 -3.70 2.17
CA VAL A 45 -8.69 -4.76 2.69
C VAL A 45 -7.24 -4.30 2.73
N TRP A 46 -6.74 -3.71 1.64
CA TRP A 46 -5.38 -3.14 1.61
C TRP A 46 -5.21 -2.00 2.59
N GLY A 47 -6.18 -1.07 2.64
CA GLY A 47 -6.17 0.01 3.63
C GLY A 47 -6.11 -0.51 5.07
N LEU A 48 -6.80 -1.61 5.39
CA LEU A 48 -6.71 -2.25 6.71
C LEU A 48 -5.32 -2.85 6.96
N ILE A 49 -4.76 -3.57 6.00
CA ILE A 49 -3.42 -4.19 6.10
C ILE A 49 -2.37 -3.10 6.34
N ASP A 50 -2.37 -2.04 5.54
CA ASP A 50 -1.44 -0.91 5.65
C ASP A 50 -1.58 -0.21 7.01
N GLY A 51 -2.82 -0.05 7.48
CA GLY A 51 -3.11 0.53 8.79
C GLY A 51 -2.56 -0.29 9.95
N VAL A 52 -2.69 -1.61 9.87
CA VAL A 52 -2.13 -2.54 10.87
C VAL A 52 -0.61 -2.50 10.84
N ILE A 53 0.02 -2.52 9.66
CA ILE A 53 1.48 -2.42 9.52
C ILE A 53 1.98 -1.09 10.09
N GLY A 54 1.36 0.03 9.71
CA GLY A 54 1.71 1.36 10.20
C GLY A 54 1.53 1.50 11.70
N TRP A 55 0.47 0.92 12.26
CA TRP A 55 0.24 0.90 13.71
C TRP A 55 1.30 0.10 14.46
N PHE A 56 1.62 -1.12 14.01
CA PHE A 56 2.67 -1.90 14.64
C PHE A 56 4.05 -1.22 14.55
N ALA A 57 4.34 -0.56 13.43
CA ALA A 57 5.57 0.20 13.25
C ALA A 57 5.61 1.49 14.11
N SER A 58 4.47 2.04 14.52
CA SER A 58 4.39 3.24 15.36
C SER A 58 4.60 2.95 16.86
N ILE A 59 4.15 1.77 17.32
CA ILE A 59 4.32 1.33 18.71
C ILE A 59 5.61 0.55 18.95
N GLY A 60 6.28 0.13 17.87
CA GLY A 60 7.54 -0.63 17.91
C GLY A 60 8.76 0.26 18.14
N GLU A 61 9.92 -0.40 18.28
CA GLU A 61 11.20 0.31 18.38
C GLU A 61 11.54 1.04 17.08
N SER A 62 12.21 2.19 17.23
CA SER A 62 12.67 2.92 16.06
C SER A 62 13.86 2.24 15.43
N ARG A 63 13.75 1.94 14.13
CA ARG A 63 14.77 1.28 13.32
C ARG A 63 15.57 2.31 12.53
N PRO A 64 16.90 2.22 12.53
CA PRO A 64 17.74 3.07 11.69
C PRO A 64 17.56 2.74 10.20
N ALA A 65 18.00 3.66 9.34
CA ALA A 65 17.91 3.52 7.88
C ALA A 65 18.56 2.23 7.35
N SER A 66 19.63 1.73 7.99
CA SER A 66 20.31 0.48 7.63
C SER A 66 19.42 -0.75 7.81
N GLU A 67 18.52 -0.75 8.79
CA GLU A 67 17.57 -1.85 9.03
C GLU A 67 16.31 -1.73 8.18
N LEU A 68 15.88 -0.50 7.84
CA LEU A 68 14.74 -0.25 6.96
C LEU A 68 15.07 -0.59 5.50
N LEU A 69 16.31 -0.37 5.06
CA LEU A 69 16.75 -0.57 3.69
C LEU A 69 16.42 -1.96 3.09
N PRO A 70 16.76 -3.09 3.73
CA PRO A 70 16.41 -4.41 3.18
C PRO A 70 14.89 -4.66 3.16
N ILE A 71 14.15 -4.13 4.13
CA ILE A 71 12.68 -4.25 4.21
C ILE A 71 12.04 -3.51 3.04
N LEU A 72 12.42 -2.25 2.82
CA LEU A 72 11.87 -1.43 1.74
C LEU A 72 12.23 -1.97 0.36
N ARG A 73 13.44 -2.53 0.20
CA ARG A 73 13.83 -3.19 -1.04
C ARG A 73 12.95 -4.40 -1.34
N LEU A 74 12.66 -5.22 -0.32
CA LEU A 74 11.78 -6.38 -0.47
C LEU A 74 10.36 -5.94 -0.83
N ASN A 75 9.80 -4.96 -0.11
CA ASN A 75 8.47 -4.44 -0.39
C ASN A 75 8.36 -3.84 -1.78
N THR A 76 9.31 -2.98 -2.18
CA THR A 76 9.37 -2.42 -3.55
C THR A 76 9.30 -3.52 -4.60
N GLY A 77 9.97 -4.67 -4.38
CA GLY A 77 9.90 -5.84 -5.26
C GLY A 77 8.53 -6.53 -5.23
N LEU A 78 7.91 -6.66 -4.07
CA LEU A 78 6.56 -7.19 -3.92
C LEU A 78 5.51 -6.29 -4.58
N ASP A 79 5.68 -4.96 -4.55
CA ASP A 79 4.76 -4.01 -5.17
C ASP A 79 4.76 -4.13 -6.70
N VAL A 80 5.93 -4.37 -7.31
CA VAL A 80 6.01 -4.71 -8.74
C VAL A 80 5.18 -5.96 -9.02
N LEU A 81 5.31 -7.01 -8.20
CA LEU A 81 4.53 -8.23 -8.34
C LEU A 81 3.02 -7.96 -8.18
N TYR A 82 2.63 -7.16 -7.19
CA TYR A 82 1.23 -6.79 -6.97
C TYR A 82 0.66 -6.06 -8.17
N VAL A 83 1.35 -5.05 -8.71
CA VAL A 83 0.91 -4.32 -9.91
C VAL A 83 0.75 -5.27 -11.10
N VAL A 84 1.72 -6.17 -11.34
CA VAL A 84 1.63 -7.17 -12.41
C VAL A 84 0.41 -8.08 -12.23
N VAL A 85 0.17 -8.58 -11.02
CA VAL A 85 -1.00 -9.41 -10.69
C VAL A 85 -2.30 -8.63 -10.90
N GLY A 86 -2.35 -7.36 -10.46
CA GLY A 86 -3.49 -6.47 -10.66
C GLY A 86 -3.81 -6.25 -12.15
N VAL A 87 -2.80 -5.99 -12.97
CA VAL A 87 -2.94 -5.90 -14.43
C VAL A 87 -3.43 -7.23 -15.03
N ALA A 88 -2.89 -8.36 -14.57
CA ALA A 88 -3.34 -9.68 -15.02
C ALA A 88 -4.82 -9.94 -14.64
N LEU A 89 -5.29 -9.42 -13.50
CA LEU A 89 -6.69 -9.50 -13.08
C LEU A 89 -7.62 -8.60 -13.92
N LEU A 90 -7.14 -7.44 -14.39
CA LEU A 90 -7.89 -6.54 -15.27
C LEU A 90 -8.24 -7.18 -16.63
N SER A 91 -7.43 -8.13 -17.10
CA SER A 91 -7.68 -8.87 -18.35
C SER A 91 -8.79 -9.92 -18.23
N ARG A 92 -9.29 -10.21 -17.02
CA ARG A 92 -10.29 -11.25 -16.79
C ARG A 92 -11.69 -10.78 -17.19
N LYS A 93 -12.53 -11.71 -17.66
CA LYS A 93 -13.91 -11.40 -18.12
C LYS A 93 -14.87 -11.09 -16.98
N LYS A 94 -14.67 -11.67 -15.79
CA LYS A 94 -15.59 -11.53 -14.64
C LYS A 94 -15.46 -10.12 -14.03
N PRO A 95 -16.55 -9.33 -13.90
CA PRO A 95 -16.50 -7.99 -13.33
C PRO A 95 -15.86 -7.90 -11.94
N PRO A 96 -16.10 -8.84 -11.00
CA PRO A 96 -15.42 -8.82 -9.70
C PRO A 96 -13.88 -8.91 -9.78
N LEU A 97 -13.37 -9.75 -10.69
CA LEU A 97 -11.92 -9.91 -10.86
C LEU A 97 -11.28 -8.63 -11.41
N LYS A 98 -11.97 -7.92 -12.31
CA LYS A 98 -11.50 -6.63 -12.81
C LYS A 98 -11.50 -5.56 -11.73
N GLY A 99 -12.53 -5.52 -10.87
CA GLY A 99 -12.58 -4.57 -9.76
C GLY A 99 -11.45 -4.80 -8.76
N PHE A 100 -11.20 -6.06 -8.39
CA PHE A 100 -10.01 -6.43 -7.60
C PHE A 100 -8.70 -6.05 -8.30
N GLY A 101 -8.59 -6.32 -9.60
CA GLY A 101 -7.42 -5.95 -10.38
C GLY A 101 -7.14 -4.45 -10.34
N LEU A 102 -8.16 -3.61 -10.56
CA LEU A 102 -8.01 -2.16 -10.50
C LEU A 102 -7.57 -1.70 -9.11
N ALA A 103 -8.16 -2.26 -8.05
CA ALA A 103 -7.79 -1.91 -6.68
C ALA A 103 -6.32 -2.25 -6.41
N VAL A 104 -5.89 -3.47 -6.74
CA VAL A 104 -4.50 -3.91 -6.54
C VAL A 104 -3.53 -3.05 -7.37
N VAL A 105 -3.88 -2.66 -8.60
CA VAL A 105 -3.03 -1.76 -9.39
C VAL A 105 -2.88 -0.40 -8.72
N ILE A 106 -3.98 0.22 -8.26
CA ILE A 106 -3.92 1.55 -7.63
C ILE A 106 -3.15 1.51 -6.31
N GLN A 107 -3.47 0.52 -5.46
CA GLN A 107 -2.80 0.34 -4.16
C GLN A 107 -1.33 0.01 -4.34
N GLY A 108 -1.01 -0.98 -5.18
CA GLY A 108 0.37 -1.38 -5.48
C GLY A 108 1.18 -0.29 -6.18
N ALA A 109 0.58 0.52 -7.06
CA ALA A 109 1.30 1.62 -7.71
C ALA A 109 1.66 2.73 -6.70
N PHE A 110 0.76 3.03 -5.77
CA PHE A 110 1.07 3.96 -4.69
C PHE A 110 2.21 3.43 -3.82
N LEU A 111 2.09 2.18 -3.32
CA LEU A 111 3.09 1.56 -2.45
C LEU A 111 4.45 1.44 -3.14
N LEU A 112 4.47 1.06 -4.42
CA LEU A 112 5.70 0.99 -5.21
C LEU A 112 6.46 2.32 -5.24
N LEU A 113 5.75 3.42 -5.48
CA LEU A 113 6.33 4.76 -5.50
C LEU A 113 6.76 5.20 -4.09
N PHE A 114 5.94 4.88 -3.09
CA PHE A 114 6.16 5.23 -1.69
C PHE A 114 7.39 4.50 -1.12
N ASP A 115 7.40 3.17 -1.14
CA ASP A 115 8.48 2.34 -0.63
C ASP A 115 9.75 2.53 -1.47
N GLY A 116 9.63 2.67 -2.79
CA GLY A 116 10.76 2.99 -3.67
C GLY A 116 11.42 4.34 -3.34
N TYR A 117 10.62 5.37 -3.03
CA TYR A 117 11.15 6.66 -2.59
C TYR A 117 11.90 6.57 -1.27
N TYR A 118 11.34 5.89 -0.25
CA TYR A 118 12.02 5.72 1.03
C TYR A 118 13.22 4.80 0.95
N TRP A 119 13.18 3.77 0.11
CA TRP A 119 14.31 2.90 -0.18
C TRP A 119 15.47 3.73 -0.74
N TRP A 120 15.21 4.53 -1.78
CA TRP A 120 16.21 5.44 -2.36
C TRP A 120 16.78 6.41 -1.32
N ARG A 121 15.93 6.99 -0.47
CA ARG A 121 16.39 7.86 0.63
C ARG A 121 17.28 7.14 1.64
N CYS A 122 16.96 5.90 2.01
CA CYS A 122 17.79 5.10 2.91
C CYS A 122 19.13 4.76 2.27
N THR A 123 19.17 4.47 0.96
CA THR A 123 20.43 4.17 0.25
C THR A 123 21.41 5.34 0.32
N GLY A 124 20.95 6.58 0.17
CA GLY A 124 21.80 7.78 0.25
C GLY A 124 22.25 8.17 1.66
N ILE A 125 21.75 7.50 2.71
CA ILE A 125 22.18 7.71 4.10
C ILE A 125 23.18 6.65 4.54
N VAL A 126 23.01 5.42 4.04
CA VAL A 126 23.83 4.26 4.42
C VAL A 126 25.07 4.12 3.55
N GLY A 127 25.00 4.54 2.27
CA GLY A 127 26.13 4.61 1.35
C GLY A 127 26.94 5.88 1.53
#